data_AF-A0A944NHD8-F1
#
_entry.id   AF-A0A944NHD8-F1
#
_cell.length_a   1.000
_cell.length_b   1.000
_cell.length_c   1.000
_cell.angle_alpha   90.00
_cell.angle_beta   90.00
_cell.angle_gamma   90.00
#
_symmetry.space_group_name_H-M   'P 1'
#
loop_
_entity.id
_entity.type
_entity.pdbx_description
1 polymer ?
#
loop_
_entity_poly.entity_id
_entity_poly.type
_entity_poly.pdbx_seq_one_letter_code
_entity_poly.pdbx_strand_id
1 'polypeptide(L)'
;MEHSIVMKKLRLGIDLDGVVADFNQGWVDCYNRDFNTTLHPDDIVEWDAPLFLTDFDHMGKFWDWARDCGNGDSLFRVLPTYPGAVETLHRLAEEHHIIIVTTKPDFAIDDTYAWLEQHNIPNTEVHIVDDKTTVNIDLLLDDADHNLQAVTTHRPDVQVCRYIRPWNSPTPGAHDIETWAEFET
;
A
#
# COMPACT_ATOMS: atom_id res chain seq x y z
N MET A 1 27.23 -23.65 -27.61
CA MET A 1 26.42 -22.42 -27.59
C MET A 1 25.37 -22.63 -26.54
N GLU A 2 25.63 -22.13 -25.34
CA GLU A 2 24.69 -22.16 -24.22
C GLU A 2 23.67 -21.06 -24.49
N HIS A 3 22.43 -21.44 -24.81
CA HIS A 3 21.34 -20.49 -24.84
C HIS A 3 21.02 -20.14 -23.39
N SER A 4 21.56 -19.02 -22.90
CA SER A 4 21.08 -18.42 -21.66
C SER A 4 19.61 -18.08 -21.87
N ILE A 5 18.72 -18.87 -21.28
CA ILE A 5 17.30 -18.52 -21.21
C ILE A 5 17.25 -17.29 -20.32
N VAL A 6 17.10 -16.11 -20.93
CA VAL A 6 16.81 -14.89 -20.18
C VAL A 6 15.40 -15.08 -19.63
N MET A 7 15.29 -15.40 -18.35
CA MET A 7 14.00 -15.42 -17.66
C MET A 7 13.39 -14.02 -17.79
N LYS A 8 12.14 -13.94 -18.25
CA LYS A 8 11.43 -12.67 -18.37
C LYS A 8 11.31 -12.06 -16.97
N LYS A 9 11.82 -10.83 -16.78
CA LYS A 9 11.58 -10.07 -15.55
C LYS A 9 10.08 -9.81 -15.40
N LEU A 10 9.51 -10.21 -14.27
CA LEU A 10 8.11 -9.94 -13.95
C LEU A 10 7.91 -8.48 -13.55
N ARG A 11 6.68 -7.99 -13.74
CA ARG A 11 6.22 -6.67 -13.30
C ARG A 11 5.35 -6.86 -12.06
N LEU A 12 5.94 -6.60 -10.91
CA LEU A 12 5.29 -6.75 -9.61
C LEU A 12 4.59 -5.44 -9.25
N GLY A 13 3.26 -5.43 -9.35
CA GLY A 13 2.40 -4.36 -8.87
C GLY A 13 2.32 -4.39 -7.35
N ILE A 14 2.78 -3.32 -6.71
CA ILE A 14 2.87 -3.22 -5.25
C ILE A 14 2.04 -2.02 -4.81
N ASP A 15 1.01 -2.26 -3.99
CA ASP A 15 0.31 -1.18 -3.29
C ASP A 15 1.18 -0.56 -2.18
N LEU A 16 0.84 0.66 -1.76
CA LEU A 16 1.52 1.33 -0.65
C LEU A 16 0.78 1.18 0.68
N ASP A 17 -0.42 1.73 0.81
CA ASP A 17 -1.07 1.96 2.09
C ASP A 17 -1.68 0.66 2.62
N GLY A 18 -1.11 0.12 3.69
CA GLY A 18 -1.50 -1.20 4.18
C GLY A 18 -0.57 -2.31 3.70
N VAL A 19 0.34 -2.04 2.76
CA VAL A 19 1.29 -3.03 2.20
C VAL A 19 2.75 -2.69 2.49
N VAL A 20 3.21 -1.52 2.01
CA VAL A 20 4.57 -1.00 2.25
C VAL A 20 4.56 0.07 3.34
N ALA A 21 3.61 1.01 3.25
CA ALA A 21 3.40 2.08 4.20
C ALA A 21 2.36 1.66 5.25
N ASP A 22 2.69 1.82 6.52
CA ASP A 22 1.76 1.60 7.62
C ASP A 22 0.89 2.85 7.82
N PHE A 23 -0.13 2.94 6.97
CA PHE A 23 -1.12 4.01 6.99
C PHE A 23 -1.77 4.15 8.36
N ASN A 24 -2.06 3.01 9.00
CA ASN A 24 -2.78 2.94 10.26
C ASN A 24 -1.96 3.42 11.44
N GLN A 25 -0.70 3.01 11.55
CA GLN A 25 0.22 3.61 12.52
C GLN A 25 0.38 5.11 12.29
N GLY A 26 0.53 5.54 11.03
CA GLY A 26 0.76 6.94 10.70
C GLY A 26 -0.38 7.87 11.12
N TRP A 27 -1.64 7.51 10.84
CA TRP A 27 -2.76 8.38 11.25
C TRP A 27 -2.99 8.30 12.75
N VAL A 28 -2.79 7.15 13.40
CA VAL A 28 -2.89 7.03 14.86
C VAL A 28 -1.87 7.93 15.56
N ASP A 29 -0.63 7.97 15.08
CA ASP A 29 0.43 8.82 15.64
C ASP A 29 0.09 10.30 15.51
N CYS A 30 -0.37 10.72 14.33
CA CYS A 30 -0.78 12.11 14.10
C CYS A 30 -1.99 12.46 14.97
N TYR A 31 -2.98 11.58 15.06
CA TYR A 31 -4.21 11.82 15.80
C TYR A 31 -3.94 11.90 17.32
N ASN A 32 -3.16 10.95 17.86
CA ASN A 32 -2.77 10.98 19.27
C ASN A 32 -1.99 12.24 19.64
N ARG A 33 -1.11 12.72 18.75
CA ARG A 33 -0.38 13.98 18.94
C ARG A 33 -1.30 15.20 18.94
N ASP A 34 -2.20 15.29 17.95
CA ASP A 34 -3.01 16.49 17.73
C ASP A 34 -4.19 16.62 18.70
N PHE A 35 -4.78 15.48 19.07
CA PHE A 35 -5.97 15.40 19.92
C PHE A 35 -5.67 14.90 21.34
N ASN A 36 -4.41 14.62 21.65
CA ASN A 36 -3.95 14.15 22.97
C ASN A 36 -4.71 12.88 23.42
N THR A 37 -4.80 11.89 22.51
CA THR A 37 -5.45 10.59 22.73
C THR A 37 -4.41 9.46 22.89
N THR A 38 -4.89 8.23 23.10
CA THR A 38 -4.06 7.03 23.29
C THR A 38 -4.56 5.84 22.45
N LEU A 39 -5.02 6.10 21.22
CA LEU A 39 -5.44 5.05 20.29
C LEU A 39 -4.27 4.13 19.96
N HIS A 40 -4.55 2.84 19.75
CA HIS A 40 -3.55 1.88 19.33
C HIS A 40 -3.89 1.34 17.93
N PRO A 41 -2.90 1.13 17.02
CA PRO A 41 -3.19 0.62 15.69
C PRO A 41 -3.86 -0.75 15.67
N ASP A 42 -3.62 -1.58 16.70
CA ASP A 42 -4.28 -2.88 16.87
C ASP A 42 -5.81 -2.77 17.03
N ASP A 43 -6.35 -1.60 17.36
CA ASP A 43 -7.79 -1.35 17.42
C ASP A 43 -8.43 -1.27 16.02
N ILE A 44 -7.62 -1.22 14.95
CA ILE A 44 -8.06 -1.02 13.58
C ILE A 44 -8.32 -2.38 12.92
N VAL A 45 -9.59 -2.78 12.96
CA VAL A 45 -10.07 -4.07 12.41
C VAL A 45 -11.07 -3.89 11.26
N GLU A 46 -11.31 -2.65 10.81
CA GLU A 46 -12.24 -2.32 9.73
C GLU A 46 -11.64 -1.25 8.81
N TRP A 47 -12.05 -1.24 7.53
CA TRP A 47 -11.50 -0.34 6.50
C TRP A 47 -11.67 1.15 6.83
N ASP A 48 -12.84 1.55 7.32
CA ASP A 48 -13.17 2.94 7.68
C ASP A 48 -12.97 3.22 9.18
N ALA A 49 -12.00 2.56 9.82
CA ALA A 49 -11.71 2.70 11.26
C ALA A 49 -11.64 4.13 11.79
N PRO A 50 -11.12 5.14 11.05
CA PRO A 50 -11.16 6.52 11.52
C PRO A 50 -12.57 6.99 11.92
N LEU A 51 -13.64 6.56 11.25
CA LEU A 51 -15.01 6.96 11.59
C LEU A 51 -15.51 6.41 12.94
N PHE A 52 -14.91 5.32 13.41
CA PHE A 52 -15.34 4.63 14.62
C PHE A 52 -14.42 4.90 15.81
N LEU A 53 -13.15 5.22 15.53
CA LEU A 53 -12.10 5.41 16.55
C LEU A 53 -11.79 6.89 16.83
N THR A 54 -12.29 7.81 16.00
CA THR A 54 -12.04 9.25 16.13
C THR A 54 -13.34 10.04 16.25
N ASP A 55 -13.22 11.35 16.51
CA ASP A 55 -14.35 12.27 16.53
C ASP A 55 -14.77 12.76 15.10
N PHE A 56 -14.20 12.17 14.04
CA PHE A 56 -14.61 12.48 12.67
C PHE A 56 -15.94 11.81 12.33
N ASP A 57 -16.96 12.62 12.04
CA ASP A 57 -18.30 12.17 11.68
C ASP A 57 -18.45 11.68 10.23
N HIS A 58 -17.47 11.97 9.37
CA HIS A 58 -17.36 11.44 8.01
C HIS A 58 -15.93 11.52 7.47
N MET A 59 -15.63 10.70 6.45
CA MET A 59 -14.27 10.60 5.90
C MET A 59 -13.76 11.90 5.31
N GLY A 60 -14.64 12.80 4.84
CA GLY A 60 -14.24 14.13 4.42
C GLY A 60 -13.49 14.93 5.49
N LYS A 61 -13.89 14.87 6.77
CA LYS A 61 -13.17 15.58 7.85
C LYS A 61 -11.84 14.92 8.17
N PHE A 62 -11.81 13.59 8.15
CA PHE A 62 -10.56 12.85 8.27
C PHE A 62 -9.58 13.28 7.16
N TRP A 63 -10.03 13.34 5.92
CA TRP A 63 -9.18 13.78 4.80
C TRP A 63 -8.80 15.25 4.88
N ASP A 64 -9.68 16.13 5.35
CA ASP A 64 -9.34 17.55 5.57
C ASP A 64 -8.24 17.73 6.61
N TRP A 65 -8.28 16.97 7.71
CA TRP A 65 -7.20 16.93 8.69
C TRP A 65 -5.94 16.21 8.17
N ALA A 66 -6.09 15.13 7.41
CA ALA A 66 -4.97 14.38 6.85
C ALA A 66 -4.16 15.17 5.80
N ARG A 67 -4.67 16.32 5.32
CA ARG A 67 -3.94 17.22 4.42
C ARG A 67 -2.74 17.90 5.07
N ASP A 68 -2.77 18.13 6.38
CA ASP A 68 -1.77 18.95 7.07
C ASP A 68 -1.25 18.36 8.40
N CYS A 69 -1.79 17.21 8.83
CA CYS A 69 -1.37 16.55 10.07
C CYS A 69 0.07 16.00 10.03
N GLY A 70 0.78 16.06 8.92
CA GLY A 70 2.21 15.75 8.81
C GLY A 70 3.14 16.88 9.30
N ASN A 71 2.70 17.76 10.21
CA ASN A 71 3.38 19.01 10.59
C ASN A 71 3.54 20.03 9.43
N GLY A 72 2.48 20.20 8.64
CA GLY A 72 2.46 21.10 7.48
C GLY A 72 2.55 20.38 6.13
N ASP A 73 2.93 19.10 6.14
CA ASP A 73 2.75 18.17 5.02
C ASP A 73 1.51 17.28 5.28
N SER A 74 1.09 16.48 4.29
CA SER A 74 0.01 15.51 4.47
C SER A 74 0.44 14.30 5.32
N LEU A 75 -0.55 13.58 5.82
CA LEU A 75 -0.40 12.29 6.50
C LEU A 75 0.55 11.34 5.76
N PHE A 76 0.42 11.30 4.44
CA PHE A 76 1.18 10.38 3.58
C PHE A 76 2.69 10.65 3.60
N ARG A 77 3.12 11.85 3.99
CA ARG A 77 4.53 12.21 4.08
C ARG A 77 5.24 11.55 5.27
N VAL A 78 4.48 11.20 6.31
CA VAL A 78 5.03 10.79 7.61
C VAL A 78 4.75 9.32 7.95
N LEU A 79 4.25 8.54 6.99
CA LEU A 79 3.92 7.13 7.23
C LEU A 79 5.18 6.32 7.55
N PRO A 80 5.17 5.50 8.61
CA PRO A 80 6.22 4.50 8.79
C PRO A 80 6.09 3.39 7.74
N THR A 81 7.17 2.66 7.49
CA THR A 81 7.15 1.48 6.63
C THR A 81 6.88 0.21 7.45
N TYR A 82 6.17 -0.76 6.88
CA TYR A 82 6.07 -2.09 7.48
C TYR A 82 7.44 -2.77 7.57
N PRO A 83 7.72 -3.54 8.64
CA PRO A 83 8.98 -4.27 8.78
C PRO A 83 9.27 -5.21 7.61
N GLY A 84 10.49 -5.13 7.06
CA GLY A 84 10.96 -5.97 5.96
C GLY A 84 10.50 -5.54 4.57
N ALA A 85 9.59 -4.56 4.46
CA ALA A 85 9.03 -4.15 3.17
C ALA A 85 10.10 -3.60 2.24
N VAL A 86 10.88 -2.62 2.72
CA VAL A 86 11.89 -1.92 1.92
C VAL A 86 12.99 -2.89 1.50
N GLU A 87 13.50 -3.70 2.43
CA GLU A 87 14.57 -4.64 2.17
C GLU A 87 14.17 -5.74 1.18
N THR A 88 12.94 -6.27 1.29
CA THR A 88 12.41 -7.26 0.34
C THR A 88 12.22 -6.66 -1.04
N LEU A 89 11.68 -5.44 -1.14
CA LEU A 89 11.52 -4.77 -2.44
C LEU A 89 12.85 -4.53 -3.15
N HIS A 90 13.93 -4.21 -2.41
CA HIS A 90 15.27 -4.09 -3.00
C HIS A 90 15.77 -5.41 -3.57
N ARG A 91 15.60 -6.53 -2.86
CA ARG A 91 15.98 -7.86 -3.36
C ARG A 91 15.18 -8.25 -4.60
N LEU A 92 13.86 -8.06 -4.56
CA LEU A 92 13.00 -8.31 -5.71
C LEU A 92 13.36 -7.43 -6.92
N ALA A 93 13.80 -6.18 -6.70
CA ALA A 93 14.20 -5.26 -7.78
C ALA A 93 15.47 -5.71 -8.55
N GLU A 94 16.29 -6.60 -7.97
CA GLU A 94 17.45 -7.17 -8.68
C GLU A 94 17.00 -8.02 -9.88
N GLU A 95 15.89 -8.75 -9.72
CA GLU A 95 15.40 -9.74 -10.69
C GLU A 95 14.11 -9.33 -11.40
N HIS A 96 13.34 -8.39 -10.84
CA HIS A 96 12.02 -8.00 -11.32
C HIS A 96 11.84 -6.48 -11.42
N HIS A 97 10.76 -6.06 -12.05
CA HIS A 97 10.35 -4.65 -12.09
C HIS A 97 9.34 -4.39 -10.98
N ILE A 98 9.71 -3.52 -10.03
CA ILE A 98 8.78 -3.03 -9.01
C ILE A 98 7.95 -1.90 -9.61
N ILE A 99 6.64 -2.10 -9.68
CA ILE A 99 5.66 -1.15 -10.19
C ILE A 99 4.80 -0.71 -9.01
N ILE A 100 4.97 0.51 -8.53
CA ILE A 100 4.10 1.03 -7.48
C ILE A 100 2.73 1.33 -8.09
N VAL A 101 1.66 0.77 -7.51
CA VAL A 101 0.28 0.96 -7.96
C VAL A 101 -0.57 1.33 -6.76
N THR A 102 -0.84 2.62 -6.59
CA THR A 102 -1.50 3.17 -5.39
C THR A 102 -2.62 4.13 -5.78
N THR A 103 -3.56 4.33 -4.87
CA THR A 103 -4.63 5.33 -5.01
C THR A 103 -4.41 6.40 -3.97
N LYS A 104 -4.41 7.68 -4.37
CA LYS A 104 -4.14 8.80 -3.47
C LYS A 104 -5.13 9.93 -3.72
N PRO A 105 -5.57 10.66 -2.68
CA PRO A 105 -6.16 11.97 -2.87
C PRO A 105 -5.19 12.92 -3.59
N ASP A 106 -5.71 13.83 -4.42
CA ASP A 106 -4.89 14.76 -5.21
C ASP A 106 -3.85 15.52 -4.38
N PHE A 107 -4.21 15.91 -3.15
CA PHE A 107 -3.33 16.67 -2.26
C PHE A 107 -2.11 15.89 -1.76
N ALA A 108 -2.15 14.55 -1.85
CA ALA A 108 -1.13 13.67 -1.32
C ALA A 108 -0.11 13.21 -2.38
N ILE A 109 -0.29 13.58 -3.65
CA ILE A 109 0.53 13.09 -4.76
C ILE A 109 2.00 13.48 -4.56
N ASP A 110 2.28 14.76 -4.33
CA ASP A 110 3.65 15.25 -4.16
C ASP A 110 4.32 14.64 -2.92
N ASP A 111 3.57 14.53 -1.82
CA ASP A 111 4.05 13.89 -0.59
C ASP A 111 4.30 12.40 -0.75
N THR A 112 3.50 11.71 -1.57
CA THR A 112 3.71 10.29 -1.89
C THR A 112 5.04 10.11 -2.63
N TYR A 113 5.34 10.94 -3.63
CA TYR A 113 6.64 10.88 -4.32
C TYR A 113 7.81 11.17 -3.39
N ALA A 114 7.68 12.19 -2.55
CA ALA A 114 8.72 12.55 -1.60
C ALA A 114 8.90 11.46 -0.51
N TRP A 115 7.83 10.79 -0.12
CA TRP A 115 7.88 9.63 0.79
C TRP A 115 8.61 8.44 0.17
N LEU A 116 8.33 8.13 -1.11
CA LEU A 116 9.05 7.07 -1.85
C LEU A 116 10.56 7.34 -1.90
N GLU A 117 10.95 8.60 -2.14
CA GLU A 117 12.36 9.02 -2.13
C GLU A 117 12.96 8.92 -0.71
N GLN A 118 12.28 9.45 0.30
CA GLN A 118 12.71 9.43 1.70
C GLN A 118 13.01 8.01 2.19
N HIS A 119 12.17 7.05 1.84
CA HIS A 119 12.31 5.65 2.25
C HIS A 119 13.14 4.81 1.27
N ASN A 120 13.70 5.42 0.21
CA ASN A 120 14.46 4.74 -0.84
C ASN A 120 13.72 3.53 -1.41
N ILE A 121 12.42 3.66 -1.66
CA ILE A 121 11.61 2.57 -2.21
C ILE A 121 12.04 2.31 -3.66
N PRO A 122 12.54 1.11 -4.01
CA PRO A 122 12.93 0.83 -5.38
C PRO A 122 11.67 0.75 -6.24
N ASN A 123 11.63 1.52 -7.32
CA ASN A 123 10.52 1.52 -8.24
C ASN A 123 11.03 1.75 -9.67
N THR A 124 10.50 0.97 -10.61
CA THR A 124 10.70 1.19 -12.05
C THR A 124 9.66 2.17 -12.57
N GLU A 125 8.44 2.09 -12.06
CA GLU A 125 7.31 2.95 -12.41
C GLU A 125 6.46 3.22 -11.15
N VAL A 126 5.79 4.36 -11.14
CA VAL A 126 4.81 4.74 -10.12
C VAL A 126 3.53 5.15 -10.81
N HIS A 127 2.44 4.44 -10.53
CA HIS A 127 1.10 4.70 -11.03
C HIS A 127 0.20 5.08 -9.86
N ILE A 128 -0.23 6.34 -9.84
CA ILE A 128 -1.26 6.83 -8.90
C ILE A 128 -2.58 6.83 -9.67
N VAL A 129 -3.43 5.83 -9.43
CA VAL A 129 -4.65 5.55 -10.19
C VAL A 129 -5.78 5.05 -9.29
N ASP A 130 -7.03 5.33 -9.67
CA ASP A 130 -8.20 4.78 -9.00
C ASP A 130 -8.51 3.34 -9.46
N ASP A 131 -8.27 3.04 -10.74
CA ASP A 131 -8.52 1.72 -11.32
C ASP A 131 -7.21 0.99 -11.57
N LYS A 132 -6.83 0.12 -10.63
CA LYS A 132 -5.60 -0.68 -10.71
C LYS A 132 -5.62 -1.71 -11.85
N THR A 133 -6.77 -2.04 -12.43
CA THR A 133 -6.86 -2.98 -13.56
C THR A 133 -6.24 -2.43 -14.84
N THR A 134 -6.07 -1.11 -14.92
CA THR A 134 -5.51 -0.40 -16.07
C THR A 134 -3.99 -0.50 -16.17
N VAL A 135 -3.31 -0.90 -15.08
CA VAL A 135 -1.84 -0.95 -15.03
C VAL A 135 -1.36 -2.29 -15.60
N ASN A 136 -0.32 -2.22 -16.42
CA ASN A 136 0.34 -3.40 -16.97
C ASN A 136 1.28 -4.00 -15.92
N ILE A 137 0.82 -5.04 -15.22
CA ILE A 137 1.55 -5.82 -14.21
C ILE A 137 1.31 -7.31 -14.46
N ASP A 138 2.25 -8.16 -14.04
CA ASP A 138 2.10 -9.62 -14.08
C ASP A 138 1.55 -10.16 -12.73
N LEU A 139 1.78 -9.43 -11.63
CA LEU A 139 1.30 -9.75 -10.29
C LEU A 139 0.84 -8.48 -9.56
N LEU A 140 -0.17 -8.57 -8.69
CA LEU A 140 -0.57 -7.51 -7.75
C LEU A 140 -0.44 -8.00 -6.29
N LEU A 141 0.23 -7.23 -5.42
CA LEU A 141 0.17 -7.35 -3.96
C LEU A 141 -0.59 -6.14 -3.39
N ASP A 142 -1.74 -6.39 -2.76
CA ASP A 142 -2.67 -5.36 -2.27
C ASP A 142 -3.42 -5.89 -1.04
N ASP A 143 -3.83 -5.02 -0.12
CA ASP A 143 -4.63 -5.38 1.05
C ASP A 143 -6.12 -5.06 0.88
N ALA A 144 -6.50 -4.27 -0.12
CA ALA A 144 -7.86 -3.78 -0.30
C ALA A 144 -8.75 -4.75 -1.07
N ASP A 145 -9.80 -5.27 -0.41
CA ASP A 145 -10.73 -6.26 -0.98
C ASP A 145 -11.29 -5.82 -2.35
N HIS A 146 -11.62 -4.55 -2.53
CA HIS A 146 -12.18 -4.04 -3.80
C HIS A 146 -11.17 -4.05 -4.95
N ASN A 147 -9.89 -3.75 -4.68
CA ASN A 147 -8.81 -3.82 -5.68
C ASN A 147 -8.56 -5.27 -6.09
N LEU A 148 -8.47 -6.16 -5.10
CA LEU A 148 -8.27 -7.59 -5.31
C LEU A 148 -9.41 -8.19 -6.15
N GLN A 149 -10.67 -7.87 -5.82
CA GLN A 149 -11.85 -8.32 -6.56
C GLN A 149 -11.88 -7.78 -8.00
N ALA A 150 -11.55 -6.50 -8.19
CA ALA A 150 -11.51 -5.88 -9.52
C ALA A 150 -10.46 -6.55 -10.41
N VAL A 151 -9.24 -6.75 -9.91
CA VAL A 151 -8.15 -7.35 -10.69
C VAL A 151 -8.41 -8.83 -10.96
N THR A 152 -8.82 -9.62 -9.97
CA THR A 152 -9.18 -11.04 -10.19
C THR A 152 -10.30 -11.21 -11.23
N THR A 153 -11.27 -10.29 -11.27
CA THR A 153 -12.39 -10.34 -12.21
C THR A 153 -12.01 -9.89 -13.62
N HIS A 154 -11.28 -8.78 -13.74
CA HIS A 154 -11.05 -8.11 -15.02
C HIS A 154 -9.70 -8.44 -15.66
N ARG A 155 -8.77 -9.01 -14.89
CA ARG A 155 -7.40 -9.34 -15.29
C ARG A 155 -7.03 -10.77 -14.89
N PRO A 156 -7.67 -11.80 -15.47
CA PRO A 156 -7.38 -13.20 -15.16
C PRO A 156 -5.96 -13.64 -15.56
N ASP A 157 -5.23 -12.79 -16.30
CA ASP A 157 -3.82 -12.92 -16.63
C ASP A 157 -2.87 -12.50 -15.49
N VAL A 158 -3.37 -11.78 -14.49
CA VAL A 158 -2.59 -11.24 -13.37
C VAL A 158 -2.72 -12.17 -12.16
N GLN A 159 -1.58 -12.55 -11.58
CA GLN A 159 -1.57 -13.22 -10.28
C GLN A 159 -1.91 -12.20 -9.19
N VAL A 160 -2.88 -12.51 -8.34
CA VAL A 160 -3.31 -11.61 -7.27
C VAL A 160 -2.89 -12.18 -5.93
N CYS A 161 -2.23 -11.36 -5.12
CA CYS A 161 -1.81 -11.67 -3.77
C CYS A 161 -2.49 -10.71 -2.80
N ARG A 162 -3.28 -11.24 -1.86
CA ARG A 162 -3.85 -10.48 -0.75
C ARG A 162 -2.82 -10.38 0.35
N TYR A 163 -2.39 -9.17 0.67
CA TYR A 163 -1.60 -8.97 1.88
C TYR A 163 -2.54 -8.94 3.09
N ILE A 164 -2.44 -9.94 3.97
CA ILE A 164 -3.41 -10.14 5.04
C ILE A 164 -3.34 -8.98 6.03
N ARG A 165 -4.51 -8.41 6.31
CA ARG A 165 -4.71 -7.38 7.32
C ARG A 165 -5.96 -7.65 8.15
N PRO A 166 -6.02 -7.13 9.40
CA PRO A 166 -7.20 -7.30 10.25
C PRO A 166 -8.52 -6.84 9.60
N TRP A 167 -8.45 -5.88 8.67
CA TRP A 167 -9.59 -5.26 8.02
C TRP A 167 -9.99 -5.87 6.68
N ASN A 168 -9.33 -6.92 6.21
CA ASN A 168 -9.61 -7.53 4.90
C ASN A 168 -10.06 -8.99 5.01
N SER A 169 -10.76 -9.46 3.97
CA SER A 169 -11.34 -10.80 3.92
C SER A 169 -10.77 -11.62 2.77
N PRO A 170 -10.78 -12.97 2.86
CA PRO A 170 -10.32 -13.82 1.77
C PRO A 170 -11.04 -13.49 0.46
N THR A 171 -10.27 -13.17 -0.57
CA THR A 171 -10.79 -12.86 -1.92
C THR A 171 -10.61 -14.08 -2.82
N PRO A 172 -11.69 -14.64 -3.43
CA PRO A 172 -11.57 -15.77 -4.34
C PRO A 172 -10.60 -15.51 -5.48
N GLY A 173 -9.64 -16.43 -5.69
CA GLY A 173 -8.61 -16.31 -6.74
C GLY A 173 -7.37 -15.51 -6.33
N ALA A 174 -7.36 -14.89 -5.15
CA ALA A 174 -6.16 -14.31 -4.56
C ALA A 174 -5.39 -15.33 -3.73
N HIS A 175 -4.07 -15.21 -3.72
CA HIS A 175 -3.16 -15.93 -2.84
C HIS A 175 -2.93 -15.10 -1.57
N ASP A 176 -3.09 -15.71 -0.41
CA ASP A 176 -2.87 -15.02 0.86
C ASP A 176 -1.37 -14.92 1.17
N ILE A 177 -0.95 -13.75 1.63
CA ILE A 177 0.43 -13.44 2.05
C ILE A 177 0.36 -12.73 3.40
N GLU A 178 0.99 -13.29 4.43
CA GLU A 178 1.01 -12.72 5.78
C GLU A 178 2.20 -11.79 6.01
N THR A 179 3.33 -12.06 5.34
CA THR A 179 4.59 -11.34 5.59
C THR A 179 5.37 -11.07 4.31
N TRP A 180 6.23 -10.04 4.35
CA TRP A 180 7.18 -9.77 3.27
C TRP A 180 8.18 -10.91 3.01
N ALA A 181 8.49 -11.72 4.02
CA ALA A 181 9.36 -12.89 3.85
C ALA A 181 8.66 -14.00 3.05
N GLU A 182 7.35 -14.16 3.22
CA GLU A 182 6.54 -15.09 2.43
C GLU A 182 6.34 -14.60 1.00
N PHE A 183 6.14 -13.29 0.81
CA PHE A 183 5.98 -12.72 -0.52
C PHE A 183 7.18 -12.92 -1.45
N GLU A 184 8.39 -13.00 -0.88
CA GLU A 184 9.63 -13.13 -1.63
C GLU A 184 9.86 -14.54 -2.23
N THR A 185 9.15 -15.56 -1.74
CA THR A 185 9.39 -16.98 -2.10
C THR A 185 8.49 -17.49 -3.20
#